data_AF-A0A8T2FSF5-F1
#
_entry.id   AF-A0A8T2FSF5-F1
#
_cell.length_a   1.000
_cell.length_b   1.000
_cell.length_c   1.000
_cell.angle_alpha   90.00
_cell.angle_beta   90.00
_cell.angle_gamma   90.00
#
_symmetry.space_group_name_H-M   'P 1'
#
loop_
_entity.id
_entity.type
_entity.pdbx_description
1 polymer ?
#
loop_
_entity_poly.entity_id
_entity_poly.type
_entity_poly.pdbx_seq_one_letter_code
_entity_poly.pdbx_strand_id
1 'polypeptide(L)'
;MKNVNRVFFCKSLSLVFLVPSFTRSHLRFTYSAAGASSPNRAIHCMASDSPQSGDGSVSSPPNVAAVPSSSSSSSASSAIDFLSLCTRLKTTPRAGWIKRDVKDPESIADHMYRMGLMALISSDIPGVNRDKCMKMAIVHDIAEAIVGDITPSCGISKEEKNRRESEALEHMCKLLGGGERAKEIAELWREYEENSSPEAKVVKDFDKVELILQALEYEQDQGKDLEEFFQSTAGKFQTNIGKAWASEIVSRRRKQH
;
A
#
# COMPACT_ATOMS: atom_id res chain seq x y z
N MET A 1 -21.24 -71.25 -31.05
CA MET A 1 -22.17 -70.28 -31.71
C MET A 1 -21.65 -68.89 -31.33
N LYS A 2 -20.77 -68.20 -32.07
CA LYS A 2 -20.86 -67.50 -33.37
C LYS A 2 -22.00 -66.47 -33.49
N ASN A 3 -21.64 -65.19 -33.30
CA ASN A 3 -22.03 -63.92 -33.98
C ASN A 3 -21.85 -62.77 -32.97
N VAL A 4 -20.93 -61.79 -33.07
CA VAL A 4 -20.50 -60.88 -34.16
C VAL A 4 -21.64 -60.07 -34.77
N ASN A 5 -21.66 -58.76 -34.43
CA ASN A 5 -22.00 -57.59 -35.26
C ASN A 5 -22.13 -56.37 -34.32
N ARG A 6 -21.73 -55.13 -34.64
CA ARG A 6 -20.91 -54.53 -35.71
C ARG A 6 -20.70 -53.08 -35.25
N VAL A 7 -19.53 -52.52 -35.51
CA VAL A 7 -19.18 -51.11 -35.31
C VAL A 7 -19.97 -50.24 -36.29
N PHE A 8 -20.46 -49.07 -35.84
CA PHE A 8 -20.64 -47.91 -36.71
C PHE A 8 -20.06 -46.65 -36.04
N PHE A 9 -19.03 -46.12 -36.72
CA PHE A 9 -18.49 -44.77 -36.58
C PHE A 9 -19.59 -43.73 -36.84
N CYS A 10 -19.68 -42.69 -36.01
CA CYS A 10 -20.21 -41.40 -36.45
C CYS A 10 -19.22 -40.29 -36.09
N LYS A 11 -18.90 -39.52 -37.12
CA LYS A 11 -17.85 -38.51 -37.19
C LYS A 11 -18.23 -37.23 -36.44
N SER A 12 -17.23 -36.66 -35.77
CA SER A 12 -16.83 -35.24 -35.79
C SER A 12 -17.93 -34.16 -35.75
N LEU A 13 -17.99 -33.44 -34.63
CA LEU A 13 -18.03 -31.97 -34.66
C LEU A 13 -17.09 -31.43 -33.56
N SER A 14 -15.87 -31.11 -33.96
CA SER A 14 -14.97 -30.26 -33.19
C SER A 14 -15.57 -28.85 -33.14
N LEU A 15 -16.02 -28.42 -31.96
CA LEU A 15 -16.34 -27.02 -31.71
C LEU A 15 -15.01 -26.29 -31.49
N VAL A 16 -14.48 -25.71 -32.56
CA VAL A 16 -13.33 -24.81 -32.50
C VAL A 16 -13.80 -23.52 -31.82
N PHE A 17 -13.52 -23.37 -30.53
CA PHE A 17 -13.56 -22.05 -29.90
C PHE A 17 -12.35 -21.26 -30.41
N LEU A 18 -12.61 -20.32 -31.30
CA LEU A 18 -11.65 -19.27 -31.66
C LEU A 18 -11.38 -18.44 -30.40
N VAL A 19 -10.25 -18.68 -29.75
CA VAL A 19 -9.71 -17.78 -28.73
C VAL A 19 -9.18 -16.55 -29.46
N PRO A 20 -9.63 -15.31 -29.15
CA PRO A 20 -9.03 -14.12 -29.73
C PRO A 20 -7.58 -14.01 -29.24
N SER A 21 -6.63 -14.15 -30.16
CA SER A 21 -5.23 -13.80 -29.95
C SER A 21 -5.15 -12.28 -29.79
N PHE A 22 -4.95 -11.81 -28.56
CA PHE A 22 -4.57 -10.42 -28.31
C PHE A 22 -3.10 -10.25 -28.71
N THR A 23 -2.87 -9.95 -29.98
CA THR A 23 -1.57 -9.43 -30.42
C THR A 23 -1.39 -8.04 -29.80
N ARG A 24 -0.36 -7.93 -28.95
CA ARG A 24 0.08 -6.73 -28.24
C ARG A 24 0.38 -5.60 -29.25
N SER A 25 -0.57 -4.71 -29.48
CA SER A 25 -0.31 -3.43 -30.14
C SER A 25 0.41 -2.52 -29.15
N HIS A 26 1.64 -2.16 -29.48
CA HIS A 26 2.43 -1.16 -28.77
C HIS A 26 1.68 0.19 -28.76
N LEU A 27 1.03 0.53 -27.65
CA LEU A 27 0.66 1.91 -27.34
C LEU A 27 1.94 2.66 -26.97
N ARG A 28 2.60 3.24 -27.98
CA ARG A 28 3.63 4.27 -27.76
C ARG A 28 2.92 5.58 -27.46
N PHE A 29 2.83 5.95 -26.19
CA PHE A 29 2.56 7.34 -25.81
C PHE A 29 3.86 8.13 -25.95
N THR A 30 4.00 8.86 -27.06
CA THR A 30 5.06 9.86 -27.19
C THR A 30 4.63 11.11 -26.42
N TYR A 31 5.15 11.30 -25.22
CA TYR A 31 5.10 12.59 -24.56
C TYR A 31 6.19 13.49 -25.16
N SER A 32 5.77 14.55 -25.83
CA SER A 32 6.64 15.64 -26.23
C SER A 32 6.97 16.47 -24.99
N ALA A 33 8.19 16.35 -24.47
CA ALA A 33 8.69 17.21 -23.41
C ALA A 33 9.06 18.58 -24.01
N ALA A 34 8.13 19.54 -23.93
CA ALA A 34 8.47 20.94 -24.09
C ALA A 34 9.27 21.39 -22.86
N GLY A 35 10.52 21.81 -23.10
CA GLY A 35 11.46 22.21 -22.06
C GLY A 35 10.95 23.39 -21.23
N ALA A 36 11.14 23.29 -19.92
CA ALA A 36 11.09 24.42 -19.01
C ALA A 36 12.35 24.40 -18.14
N SER A 37 13.19 25.40 -18.38
CA SER A 37 14.42 25.73 -17.65
C SER A 37 14.16 25.98 -16.16
N SER A 38 14.92 25.31 -15.30
CA SER A 38 14.98 25.61 -13.86
C SER A 38 15.78 26.89 -13.58
N PRO A 39 15.34 27.72 -12.63
CA PRO A 39 16.25 28.56 -11.88
C PRO A 39 16.51 27.98 -10.49
N ASN A 40 17.80 27.80 -10.19
CA ASN A 40 18.35 27.61 -8.85
C ASN A 40 17.74 28.62 -7.87
N ARG A 41 17.25 28.15 -6.72
CA ARG A 41 17.05 29.03 -5.56
C ARG A 41 17.73 28.44 -4.33
N ALA A 42 18.75 29.18 -3.91
CA ALA A 42 19.59 28.94 -2.76
C ALA A 42 18.79 28.87 -1.45
N ILE A 43 19.29 28.00 -0.57
CA ILE A 43 18.94 27.87 0.83
C ILE A 43 19.31 29.18 1.55
N HIS A 44 18.32 29.87 2.10
CA HIS A 44 18.55 30.95 3.06
C HIS A 44 18.04 30.52 4.44
N CYS A 45 19.00 30.18 5.31
CA CYS A 45 18.83 30.26 6.75
C CYS A 45 18.66 31.73 7.16
N MET A 46 17.68 32.04 8.01
CA MET A 46 17.61 33.31 8.70
C MET A 46 17.38 33.03 10.19
N ALA A 47 18.33 33.51 10.97
CA ALA A 47 18.34 33.54 12.41
C ALA A 47 17.45 34.67 12.95
N SER A 48 17.12 34.50 14.22
CA SER A 48 16.56 35.42 15.22
C SER A 48 16.76 36.92 14.98
N ASP A 49 15.70 37.70 15.25
CA ASP A 49 15.79 38.87 16.11
C ASP A 49 14.42 39.26 16.71
N SER A 50 14.46 39.65 17.99
CA SER A 50 13.35 40.28 18.74
C SER A 50 13.43 41.80 18.60
N PRO A 51 12.31 42.52 18.85
CA PRO A 51 12.37 43.45 19.98
C PRO A 51 11.08 43.55 20.83
N GLN A 52 11.31 43.91 22.09
CA GLN A 52 10.44 44.58 23.07
C GLN A 52 9.68 45.80 22.47
N SER A 53 8.67 46.44 23.04
CA SER A 53 7.79 46.38 24.23
C SER A 53 6.70 47.43 23.95
N GLY A 54 5.50 47.30 24.55
CA GLY A 54 4.48 48.35 24.47
C GLY A 54 3.20 48.04 25.25
N ASP A 55 3.03 48.74 26.36
CA ASP A 55 1.88 48.77 27.27
C ASP A 55 0.55 49.13 26.61
N GLY A 56 -0.57 48.62 27.15
CA GLY A 56 -1.90 49.08 26.78
C GLY A 56 -3.09 48.32 27.36
N SER A 57 -3.42 48.61 28.63
CA SER A 57 -4.77 48.67 29.26
C SER A 57 -5.76 47.49 29.14
N VAL A 58 -6.10 46.97 30.33
CA VAL A 58 -7.16 46.02 30.68
C VAL A 58 -8.56 46.67 30.61
N SER A 59 -9.53 45.99 29.99
CA SER A 59 -10.94 46.01 30.43
C SER A 59 -11.68 44.75 29.93
N SER A 60 -12.32 44.03 30.85
CA SER A 60 -13.10 42.80 30.59
C SER A 60 -14.59 43.10 30.49
N PRO A 61 -15.36 42.39 29.64
CA PRO A 61 -16.82 42.25 29.79
C PRO A 61 -17.21 40.84 30.29
N PRO A 62 -18.46 40.65 30.75
CA PRO A 62 -18.83 39.53 31.61
C PRO A 62 -19.17 38.24 30.88
N ASN A 63 -19.03 37.18 31.68
CA ASN A 63 -19.25 35.77 31.45
C ASN A 63 -20.68 35.45 30.96
N VAL A 64 -20.80 34.87 29.76
CA VAL A 64 -22.01 34.18 29.30
C VAL A 64 -21.65 32.72 29.09
N ALA A 65 -22.36 31.84 29.80
CA ALA A 65 -22.10 30.42 29.91
C ALA A 65 -21.86 29.73 28.55
N ALA A 66 -20.71 29.06 28.42
CA ALA A 66 -20.38 28.24 27.27
C ALA A 66 -21.22 26.96 27.29
N VAL A 67 -22.07 26.81 26.28
CA VAL A 67 -22.69 25.54 25.89
C VAL A 67 -21.58 24.63 25.33
N PRO A 68 -21.41 23.38 25.78
CA PRO A 68 -20.43 22.48 25.20
C PRO A 68 -21.03 21.87 23.93
N SER A 69 -20.83 22.54 22.80
CA SER A 69 -21.14 21.97 21.49
C SER A 69 -20.14 22.43 20.44
N SER A 70 -19.03 21.71 20.32
CA SER A 70 -18.32 21.61 19.04
C SER A 70 -17.54 20.30 18.98
N SER A 71 -18.18 19.28 18.39
CA SER A 71 -17.45 18.25 17.68
C SER A 71 -16.55 18.96 16.66
N SER A 72 -15.24 18.94 16.87
CA SER A 72 -14.27 19.60 15.99
C SER A 72 -14.33 18.96 14.60
N SER A 73 -15.17 19.49 13.72
CA SER A 73 -15.14 19.14 12.30
C SER A 73 -13.75 19.50 11.79
N SER A 74 -12.97 18.52 11.33
CA SER A 74 -11.65 18.85 10.76
C SER A 74 -11.85 19.83 9.60
N SER A 75 -11.02 20.86 9.55
CA SER A 75 -11.10 21.88 8.52
C SER A 75 -10.65 21.30 7.18
N ALA A 76 -11.13 21.86 6.07
CA ALA A 76 -10.62 21.50 4.73
C ALA A 76 -9.08 21.62 4.67
N SER A 77 -8.49 22.60 5.37
CA SER A 77 -7.03 22.74 5.49
C SER A 77 -6.38 21.47 6.05
N SER A 78 -6.84 20.98 7.21
CA SER A 78 -6.26 19.78 7.85
C SER A 78 -6.29 18.54 6.93
N ALA A 79 -7.37 18.39 6.14
CA ALA A 79 -7.48 17.31 5.18
C ALA A 79 -6.47 17.47 4.03
N ILE A 80 -6.32 18.68 3.49
CA ILE A 80 -5.35 18.97 2.43
C ILE A 80 -3.91 18.84 2.94
N ASP A 81 -3.61 19.26 4.16
CA ASP A 81 -2.28 19.14 4.77
C ASP A 81 -1.92 17.65 4.97
N PHE A 82 -2.85 16.86 5.49
CA PHE A 82 -2.71 15.40 5.61
C PHE A 82 -2.47 14.72 4.25
N LEU A 83 -3.26 15.07 3.24
CA LEU A 83 -3.10 14.52 1.88
C LEU A 83 -1.79 14.97 1.23
N SER A 84 -1.36 16.21 1.48
CA SER A 84 -0.09 16.74 0.99
C SER A 84 1.09 15.96 1.58
N LEU A 85 1.04 15.66 2.88
CA LEU A 85 2.02 14.78 3.53
C LEU A 85 2.05 13.39 2.90
N CYS A 86 0.89 12.81 2.59
CA CYS A 86 0.79 11.50 1.94
C CYS A 86 1.41 11.45 0.53
N THR A 87 1.73 12.58 -0.10
CA THR A 87 2.50 12.61 -1.36
C THR A 87 3.83 11.88 -1.23
N ARG A 88 4.44 11.87 -0.03
CA ARG A 88 5.68 11.14 0.23
C ARG A 88 5.58 9.65 -0.06
N LEU A 89 4.40 9.03 0.07
CA LEU A 89 4.17 7.63 -0.26
C LEU A 89 4.27 7.37 -1.77
N LYS A 90 3.90 8.35 -2.60
CA LYS A 90 3.98 8.27 -4.07
C LYS A 90 5.40 8.43 -4.58
N THR A 91 6.23 9.17 -3.85
CA THR A 91 7.60 9.51 -4.28
C THR A 91 8.67 8.68 -3.58
N THR A 92 8.29 7.84 -2.62
CA THR A 92 9.24 6.98 -1.90
C THR A 92 9.22 5.60 -2.55
N PRO A 93 10.28 5.22 -3.28
CA PRO A 93 10.42 3.87 -3.81
C PRO A 93 10.61 2.84 -2.69
N ARG A 94 10.07 1.64 -2.89
CA ARG A 94 10.21 0.53 -1.96
C ARG A 94 11.68 0.09 -1.84
N ALA A 95 12.23 0.18 -0.64
CA ALA A 95 13.66 0.06 -0.35
C ALA A 95 14.21 -1.35 -0.63
N GLY A 96 13.37 -2.39 -0.55
CA GLY A 96 13.75 -3.75 -0.92
C GLY A 96 14.23 -3.84 -2.37
N TRP A 97 13.51 -3.21 -3.30
CA TRP A 97 13.82 -3.21 -4.73
C TRP A 97 15.04 -2.36 -5.08
N ILE A 98 15.18 -1.19 -4.44
CA ILE A 98 16.36 -0.32 -4.59
C ILE A 98 17.63 -1.11 -4.23
N LYS A 99 17.61 -1.86 -3.13
CA LYS A 99 18.74 -2.67 -2.66
C LYS A 99 19.08 -3.85 -3.57
N ARG A 100 18.27 -4.12 -4.60
CA ARG A 100 18.51 -5.15 -5.63
C ARG A 100 18.68 -4.57 -7.02
N ASP A 101 18.94 -3.25 -7.08
CA ASP A 101 19.16 -2.50 -8.30
C ASP A 101 18.03 -2.72 -9.32
N VAL A 102 16.79 -2.91 -8.84
CA VAL A 102 15.60 -2.92 -9.70
C VAL A 102 15.47 -1.53 -10.30
N LYS A 103 15.32 -1.48 -11.62
CA LYS A 103 15.12 -0.24 -12.36
C LYS A 103 13.67 0.21 -12.18
N ASP A 104 13.48 1.51 -11.95
CA ASP A 104 12.17 2.16 -11.79
C ASP A 104 11.26 1.39 -10.79
N PRO A 105 11.73 1.19 -9.54
CA PRO A 105 10.99 0.42 -8.54
C PRO A 105 9.68 1.12 -8.16
N GLU A 106 8.68 0.32 -7.83
CA GLU A 106 7.37 0.80 -7.38
C GLU A 106 7.50 1.70 -6.14
N SER A 107 6.54 2.60 -5.96
CA SER A 107 6.39 3.39 -4.76
C SER A 107 5.61 2.64 -3.67
N ILE A 108 5.69 3.10 -2.42
CA ILE A 108 4.87 2.55 -1.32
C ILE A 108 3.37 2.69 -1.64
N ALA A 109 2.98 3.76 -2.33
CA ALA A 109 1.60 3.95 -2.76
C ALA A 109 1.14 2.93 -3.81
N ASP A 110 2.02 2.50 -4.73
CA ASP A 110 1.70 1.47 -5.73
C ASP A 110 1.42 0.11 -5.06
N HIS A 111 2.29 -0.26 -4.11
CA HIS A 111 2.14 -1.44 -3.26
C HIS A 111 0.77 -1.46 -2.54
N MET A 112 0.47 -0.40 -1.78
CA MET A 112 -0.80 -0.30 -1.05
C MET A 112 -2.03 -0.26 -1.97
N TYR A 113 -1.91 0.36 -3.15
CA TYR A 113 -2.99 0.39 -4.14
C TYR A 113 -3.33 -1.02 -4.62
N ARG A 114 -2.32 -1.82 -5.00
CA ARG A 114 -2.55 -3.19 -5.46
C ARG A 114 -3.07 -4.09 -4.34
N MET A 115 -2.64 -3.89 -3.09
CA MET A 115 -3.25 -4.56 -1.93
C MET A 115 -4.73 -4.20 -1.73
N GLY A 116 -5.11 -2.93 -1.93
CA GLY A 116 -6.51 -2.51 -1.89
C GLY A 116 -7.35 -3.23 -2.95
N LEU A 117 -6.82 -3.37 -4.17
CA LEU A 117 -7.45 -4.17 -5.23
C LEU A 117 -7.55 -5.65 -4.86
N MET A 118 -6.50 -6.22 -4.28
CA MET A 118 -6.49 -7.61 -3.80
C MET A 118 -7.60 -7.86 -2.77
N ALA A 119 -7.77 -6.95 -1.82
CA ALA A 119 -8.89 -6.99 -0.88
C ALA A 119 -10.25 -6.90 -1.58
N LEU A 120 -10.41 -5.99 -2.54
CA LEU A 120 -11.64 -5.81 -3.30
C LEU A 120 -12.05 -7.04 -4.11
N ILE A 121 -11.10 -7.69 -4.80
CA ILE A 121 -11.38 -8.86 -5.67
C ILE A 121 -11.36 -10.19 -4.92
N SER A 122 -11.03 -10.18 -3.63
CA SER A 122 -11.06 -11.39 -2.82
C SER A 122 -12.49 -11.93 -2.71
N SER A 123 -12.62 -13.25 -2.84
CA SER A 123 -13.88 -13.95 -2.55
C SER A 123 -14.28 -13.71 -1.09
N ASP A 124 -15.58 -13.68 -0.82
CA ASP A 124 -16.07 -13.49 0.56
C ASP A 124 -15.51 -14.58 1.50
N ILE A 125 -14.92 -14.14 2.61
CA ILE A 125 -14.35 -15.03 3.62
C ILE A 125 -15.27 -14.97 4.85
N PRO A 126 -15.82 -16.11 5.32
CA PRO A 126 -16.68 -16.13 6.49
C PRO A 126 -16.02 -15.47 7.71
N GLY A 127 -16.72 -14.50 8.31
CA GLY A 127 -16.24 -13.77 9.49
C GLY A 127 -15.17 -12.70 9.21
N VAL A 128 -14.95 -12.32 7.95
CA VAL A 128 -14.04 -11.23 7.54
C VAL A 128 -14.83 -10.13 6.86
N ASN A 129 -14.65 -8.89 7.31
CA ASN A 129 -15.19 -7.71 6.65
C ASN A 129 -14.24 -7.22 5.53
N ARG A 130 -14.66 -7.39 4.27
CA ARG A 130 -13.88 -6.98 3.09
C ARG A 130 -13.61 -5.48 3.04
N ASP A 131 -14.58 -4.64 3.39
CA ASP A 131 -14.41 -3.18 3.38
C ASP A 131 -13.36 -2.75 4.41
N LYS A 132 -13.33 -3.42 5.57
CA LYS A 132 -12.30 -3.22 6.58
C LYS A 132 -10.92 -3.66 6.09
N CYS A 133 -10.81 -4.80 5.39
CA CYS A 133 -9.56 -5.21 4.73
C CYS A 133 -9.06 -4.16 3.73
N MET A 134 -9.96 -3.59 2.91
CA MET A 134 -9.60 -2.53 1.96
C MET A 134 -9.10 -1.28 2.67
N LYS A 135 -9.82 -0.80 3.70
CA LYS A 135 -9.40 0.35 4.50
C LYS A 135 -8.06 0.11 5.19
N MET A 136 -7.85 -1.08 5.75
CA MET A 136 -6.59 -1.45 6.40
C MET A 136 -5.44 -1.49 5.38
N ALA A 137 -5.64 -2.09 4.20
CA ALA A 137 -4.63 -2.16 3.15
C ALA A 137 -4.12 -0.78 2.71
N ILE A 138 -4.99 0.22 2.59
CA ILE A 138 -4.60 1.58 2.17
C ILE A 138 -3.97 2.43 3.29
N VAL A 139 -3.99 1.98 4.55
CA VAL A 139 -3.40 2.73 5.68
C VAL A 139 -2.25 2.01 6.39
N HIS A 140 -2.00 0.73 6.10
CA HIS A 140 -1.07 -0.07 6.90
C HIS A 140 0.37 0.47 6.90
N ASP A 141 0.85 0.96 5.75
CA ASP A 141 2.18 1.58 5.59
C ASP A 141 2.11 3.12 5.59
N ILE A 142 1.01 3.72 6.06
CA ILE A 142 0.82 5.17 5.98
C ILE A 142 1.89 5.95 6.76
N ALA A 143 2.39 5.38 7.86
CA ALA A 143 3.45 5.97 8.68
C ALA A 143 4.79 6.13 7.92
N GLU A 144 5.02 5.31 6.89
CA GLU A 144 6.20 5.40 6.03
C GLU A 144 6.26 6.72 5.24
N ALA A 145 5.14 7.44 5.15
CA ALA A 145 5.12 8.82 4.65
C ALA A 145 6.06 9.73 5.46
N ILE A 146 6.32 9.41 6.73
CA ILE A 146 7.24 10.15 7.59
C ILE A 146 8.57 9.40 7.73
N VAL A 147 8.51 8.12 8.11
CA VAL A 147 9.69 7.34 8.53
C VAL A 147 10.48 6.71 7.37
N GLY A 148 9.88 6.63 6.17
CA GLY A 148 10.40 5.89 5.02
C GLY A 148 10.23 4.37 5.13
N ASP A 149 10.50 3.64 4.05
CA ASP A 149 10.41 2.17 4.02
C ASP A 149 11.57 1.52 4.82
N ILE A 150 11.33 1.25 6.10
CA ILE A 150 12.29 0.61 6.99
C ILE A 150 12.28 -0.90 6.76
N THR A 151 13.28 -1.39 6.04
CA THR A 151 13.46 -2.82 5.74
C THR A 151 14.35 -3.54 6.77
N PRO A 152 14.29 -4.88 6.87
CA PRO A 152 15.10 -5.65 7.83
C PRO A 152 16.61 -5.40 7.75
N SER A 153 17.13 -5.05 6.56
CA SER A 153 18.55 -4.73 6.36
C SER A 153 18.98 -3.36 6.91
N CYS A 154 18.06 -2.54 7.41
CA CYS A 154 18.39 -1.27 8.07
C CYS A 154 18.90 -1.46 9.51
N GLY A 155 18.83 -2.67 10.09
CA GLY A 155 19.35 -2.95 11.43
C GLY A 155 18.55 -2.30 12.57
N ILE A 156 17.34 -1.81 12.29
CA ILE A 156 16.41 -1.26 13.27
C ILE A 156 15.62 -2.41 13.90
N SER A 157 15.54 -2.46 15.24
CA SER A 157 14.75 -3.48 15.92
C SER A 157 13.26 -3.31 15.65
N LYS A 158 12.48 -4.38 15.84
CA LYS A 158 11.03 -4.32 15.64
C LYS A 158 10.38 -3.29 16.56
N GLU A 159 10.86 -3.20 17.80
CA GLU A 159 10.36 -2.28 18.83
C GLU A 159 10.64 -0.83 18.42
N GLU A 160 11.84 -0.53 17.92
CA GLU A 160 12.20 0.82 17.49
C GLU A 160 11.48 1.21 16.20
N LYS A 161 11.29 0.29 15.25
CA LYS A 161 10.44 0.51 14.06
C LYS A 161 9.03 0.88 14.50
N ASN A 162 8.42 0.05 15.36
CA ASN A 162 7.06 0.27 15.83
C ASN A 162 6.92 1.61 16.59
N ARG A 163 7.90 1.97 17.45
CA ARG A 163 7.91 3.27 18.13
C ARG A 163 7.90 4.44 17.14
N ARG A 164 8.80 4.43 16.15
CA ARG A 164 8.90 5.50 15.13
C ARG A 164 7.62 5.62 14.30
N GLU A 165 7.07 4.49 13.87
CA GLU A 165 5.85 4.47 13.07
C GLU A 165 4.63 4.92 13.87
N SER A 166 4.54 4.52 15.14
CA SER A 166 3.47 4.94 16.03
C SER A 166 3.53 6.46 16.31
N GLU A 167 4.72 7.03 16.52
CA GLU A 167 4.91 8.49 16.66
C GLU A 167 4.56 9.25 15.38
N ALA A 168 4.97 8.72 14.22
CA ALA A 168 4.59 9.27 12.92
C ALA A 168 3.07 9.27 12.74
N LEU A 169 2.42 8.15 13.04
CA LEU A 169 0.97 8.03 12.94
C LEU A 169 0.23 8.99 13.87
N GLU A 170 0.71 9.17 15.10
CA GLU A 170 0.15 10.15 16.04
C GLU A 170 0.26 11.57 15.48
N HIS A 171 1.40 11.93 14.89
CA HIS A 171 1.58 13.21 14.22
C HIS A 171 0.59 13.38 13.05
N MET A 172 0.43 12.36 12.21
CA MET A 172 -0.52 12.38 11.10
C MET A 172 -1.97 12.53 11.57
N CYS A 173 -2.35 11.85 12.66
CA CYS A 173 -3.66 11.95 13.27
C CYS A 173 -3.96 13.36 13.82
N LYS A 174 -2.96 14.00 14.44
CA LYS A 174 -3.05 15.41 14.87
C LYS A 174 -3.17 16.35 13.67
N LEU A 175 -2.39 16.13 12.61
CA LEU A 175 -2.43 16.91 11.37
C LEU A 175 -3.80 16.84 10.69
N LEU A 176 -4.45 15.67 10.72
CA LEU A 176 -5.82 15.47 10.22
C LEU A 176 -6.90 16.18 11.07
N GLY A 177 -6.53 16.77 12.20
CA GLY A 177 -7.46 17.45 13.12
C GLY A 177 -8.14 16.52 14.14
N GLY A 178 -7.63 15.30 14.33
CA GLY A 178 -8.16 14.34 15.30
C GLY A 178 -9.58 13.83 15.00
N GLY A 179 -10.32 13.51 16.05
CA GLY A 179 -11.70 13.01 15.95
C GLY A 179 -11.82 11.58 15.40
N GLU A 180 -13.04 11.18 15.04
CA GLU A 180 -13.36 9.79 14.68
C GLU A 180 -12.58 9.27 13.45
N ARG A 181 -12.32 10.12 12.46
CA ARG A 181 -11.53 9.73 11.28
C ARG A 181 -10.08 9.40 11.62
N ALA A 182 -9.44 10.22 12.46
CA ALA A 182 -8.08 9.97 12.91
C ALA A 182 -8.02 8.71 13.80
N LYS A 183 -9.04 8.50 14.65
CA LYS A 183 -9.17 7.27 15.46
C LYS A 183 -9.30 6.03 14.59
N GLU A 184 -10.14 6.06 13.56
CA GLU A 184 -10.32 4.93 12.64
C GLU A 184 -9.00 4.54 11.97
N ILE A 185 -8.24 5.51 11.47
CA ILE A 185 -6.91 5.27 10.87
C ILE A 185 -5.96 4.64 11.91
N ALA A 186 -5.90 5.21 13.11
CA ALA A 186 -5.02 4.72 14.17
C ALA A 186 -5.39 3.28 14.63
N GLU A 187 -6.68 2.98 14.71
CA GLU A 187 -7.19 1.66 15.07
C GLU A 187 -6.88 0.62 14.00
N LEU A 188 -7.11 0.94 12.73
CA LEU A 188 -6.79 0.06 11.60
C LEU A 188 -5.29 -0.26 11.54
N TRP A 189 -4.44 0.75 11.69
CA TRP A 189 -2.99 0.57 11.69
C TRP A 189 -2.53 -0.30 12.87
N ARG A 190 -3.02 -0.02 14.08
CA ARG A 190 -2.67 -0.81 15.27
C ARG A 190 -3.13 -2.26 15.15
N GLU A 191 -4.35 -2.48 14.67
CA GLU A 191 -4.89 -3.82 14.45
C GLU A 191 -4.07 -4.63 13.44
N TYR A 192 -3.59 -3.97 12.37
CA TYR A 192 -2.68 -4.57 11.41
C TYR A 192 -1.34 -4.96 12.04
N GLU A 193 -0.73 -4.05 12.81
CA GLU A 193 0.57 -4.29 13.45
C GLU A 193 0.53 -5.38 14.53
N GLU A 194 -0.56 -5.43 15.29
CA GLU A 194 -0.82 -6.46 16.28
C GLU A 194 -1.24 -7.80 15.66
N ASN A 195 -1.64 -7.80 14.37
CA ASN A 195 -2.17 -8.97 13.66
C ASN A 195 -3.32 -9.64 14.43
N SER A 196 -4.18 -8.83 15.06
CA SER A 196 -5.11 -9.26 16.11
C SER A 196 -6.47 -9.74 15.59
N SER A 197 -6.85 -9.38 14.36
CA SER A 197 -8.14 -9.74 13.75
C SER A 197 -8.02 -10.68 12.55
N PRO A 198 -9.12 -11.34 12.13
CA PRO A 198 -9.19 -12.05 10.85
C PRO A 198 -8.83 -11.15 9.65
N GLU A 199 -9.27 -9.90 9.64
CA GLU A 199 -8.95 -8.91 8.60
C GLU A 199 -7.46 -8.62 8.55
N ALA A 200 -6.82 -8.37 9.70
CA ALA A 200 -5.38 -8.12 9.78
C ALA A 200 -4.56 -9.30 9.25
N LYS A 201 -4.99 -10.53 9.53
CA LYS A 201 -4.34 -11.74 9.00
C LYS A 201 -4.45 -11.84 7.48
N VAL A 202 -5.62 -11.49 6.92
CA VAL A 202 -5.83 -11.42 5.47
C VAL A 202 -4.94 -10.35 4.85
N VAL A 203 -4.90 -9.14 5.41
CA VAL A 203 -4.10 -8.03 4.86
C VAL A 203 -2.60 -8.29 4.99
N LYS A 204 -2.13 -8.88 6.11
CA LYS A 204 -0.73 -9.33 6.26
C LYS A 204 -0.35 -10.42 5.26
N ASP A 205 -1.29 -11.27 4.86
CA ASP A 205 -1.05 -12.24 3.79
C ASP A 205 -1.02 -11.56 2.42
N PHE A 206 -1.91 -10.59 2.17
CA PHE A 206 -1.89 -9.81 0.92
C PHE A 206 -0.61 -8.99 0.76
N ASP A 207 -0.08 -8.36 1.81
CA ASP A 207 1.24 -7.70 1.80
C ASP A 207 2.34 -8.65 1.26
N LYS A 208 2.41 -9.88 1.80
CA LYS A 208 3.38 -10.89 1.35
C LYS A 208 3.10 -11.40 -0.07
N VAL A 209 1.83 -11.58 -0.44
CA VAL A 209 1.44 -12.04 -1.78
C VAL A 209 1.80 -10.98 -2.83
N GLU A 210 1.56 -9.72 -2.51
CA GLU A 210 1.88 -8.57 -3.36
C GLU A 210 3.39 -8.49 -3.58
N LEU A 211 4.19 -8.62 -2.50
CA LEU A 211 5.65 -8.65 -2.55
C LEU A 211 6.20 -9.71 -3.52
N ILE A 212 5.72 -10.95 -3.41
CA ILE A 212 6.24 -12.05 -4.28
C ILE A 212 5.67 -12.00 -5.69
N LEU A 213 4.49 -11.40 -5.89
CA LEU A 213 3.97 -11.14 -7.23
C LEU A 213 4.82 -10.08 -7.94
N GLN A 214 5.14 -8.99 -7.24
CA GLN A 214 6.01 -7.94 -7.76
C GLN A 214 7.42 -8.46 -8.05
N ALA A 215 7.97 -9.31 -7.16
CA ALA A 215 9.25 -9.97 -7.39
C ALA A 215 9.23 -10.77 -8.70
N LEU A 216 8.21 -11.61 -8.89
CA LEU A 216 8.06 -12.40 -10.13
C LEU A 216 7.99 -11.50 -11.38
N GLU A 217 7.25 -10.40 -11.33
CA GLU A 217 7.14 -9.44 -12.44
C GLU A 217 8.49 -8.76 -12.74
N TYR A 218 9.27 -8.40 -11.72
CA TYR A 218 10.61 -7.85 -11.91
C TYR A 218 11.63 -8.88 -12.40
N GLU A 219 11.56 -10.14 -11.95
CA GLU A 219 12.40 -11.22 -12.51
C GLU A 219 12.12 -11.38 -14.02
N GLN A 220 10.84 -11.35 -14.43
CA GLN A 220 10.44 -11.48 -15.83
C GLN A 220 10.84 -10.29 -16.71
N ASP A 221 10.64 -9.07 -16.22
CA ASP A 221 10.88 -7.85 -17.00
C ASP A 221 12.37 -7.48 -17.03
N GLN A 222 13.10 -7.72 -15.93
CA GLN A 222 14.45 -7.21 -15.73
C GLN A 222 15.52 -8.30 -15.60
N GLY A 223 15.16 -9.59 -15.64
CA GLY A 223 16.10 -10.70 -15.57
C GLY A 223 16.88 -10.78 -14.24
N LYS A 224 16.26 -10.31 -13.15
CA LYS A 224 16.84 -10.33 -11.80
C LYS A 224 16.65 -11.71 -11.15
N ASP A 225 17.50 -12.04 -10.19
CA ASP A 225 17.24 -13.13 -9.24
C ASP A 225 16.72 -12.52 -7.93
N LEU A 226 15.45 -12.78 -7.62
CA LEU A 226 14.76 -12.26 -6.45
C LEU A 226 14.25 -13.40 -5.55
N GLU A 227 14.90 -14.57 -5.60
CA GLU A 227 14.57 -15.77 -4.81
C GLU A 227 14.40 -15.49 -3.32
N GLU A 228 15.22 -14.62 -2.74
CA GLU A 228 15.17 -14.29 -1.32
C GLU A 228 13.80 -13.75 -0.87
N PHE A 229 13.04 -13.07 -1.74
CA PHE A 229 11.72 -12.54 -1.40
C PHE A 229 10.73 -13.69 -1.24
N PHE A 230 10.82 -14.72 -2.09
CA PHE A 230 10.05 -15.95 -1.97
C PHE A 230 10.44 -16.73 -0.71
N GLN A 231 11.73 -16.85 -0.41
CA GLN A 231 12.21 -17.51 0.81
C GLN A 231 11.76 -16.78 2.07
N SER A 232 11.78 -15.44 2.04
CA SER A 232 11.40 -14.61 3.19
C SER A 232 9.94 -14.76 3.58
N THR A 233 9.06 -15.17 2.65
CA THR A 233 7.60 -15.32 2.87
C THR A 233 7.18 -16.77 3.04
N ALA A 234 8.03 -17.74 2.68
CA ALA A 234 7.74 -19.16 2.76
C ALA A 234 7.30 -19.57 4.19
N GLY A 235 6.17 -20.28 4.30
CA GLY A 235 5.62 -20.72 5.58
C GLY A 235 5.00 -19.62 6.47
N LYS A 236 4.93 -18.36 6.01
CA LYS A 236 4.39 -17.24 6.79
C LYS A 236 2.97 -16.80 6.40
N PHE A 237 2.33 -17.51 5.47
CA PHE A 237 0.93 -17.27 5.09
C PHE A 237 -0.02 -17.93 6.10
N GLN A 238 -0.96 -17.15 6.63
CA GLN A 238 -1.83 -17.55 7.73
C GLN A 238 -3.16 -18.12 7.23
N THR A 239 -3.73 -17.50 6.21
CA THR A 239 -5.08 -17.72 5.68
C THR A 239 -5.08 -18.68 4.50
N ASN A 240 -6.23 -19.29 4.20
CA ASN A 240 -6.37 -20.16 3.05
C ASN A 240 -6.21 -19.39 1.72
N ILE A 241 -6.74 -18.17 1.64
CA ILE A 241 -6.62 -17.33 0.44
C ILE A 241 -5.16 -16.91 0.18
N GLY A 242 -4.44 -16.48 1.23
CA GLY A 242 -3.03 -16.12 1.13
C GLY A 242 -2.18 -17.30 0.66
N LYS A 243 -2.37 -18.48 1.27
CA LYS A 243 -1.68 -19.72 0.87
C LYS A 243 -1.98 -20.10 -0.59
N ALA A 244 -3.24 -19.99 -1.02
CA ALA A 244 -3.66 -20.33 -2.38
C ALA A 244 -3.02 -19.41 -3.41
N TRP A 245 -3.07 -18.09 -3.20
CA TRP A 245 -2.51 -17.11 -4.13
C TRP A 245 -0.98 -17.20 -4.19
N ALA A 246 -0.32 -17.34 -3.04
CA ALA A 246 1.13 -17.56 -3.00
C ALA A 246 1.54 -18.84 -3.74
N SER A 247 0.80 -19.93 -3.56
CA SER A 247 1.08 -21.21 -4.24
C SER A 247 0.95 -21.08 -5.76
N GLU A 248 -0.05 -20.32 -6.24
CA GLU A 248 -0.23 -20.04 -7.66
C GLU A 248 0.94 -19.21 -8.22
N ILE A 249 1.38 -18.17 -7.53
CA ILE A 249 2.53 -17.35 -7.96
C ILE A 249 3.80 -18.20 -8.05
N VAL A 250 4.11 -18.99 -7.01
CA VAL A 250 5.27 -19.88 -7.01
C VAL A 250 5.15 -20.93 -8.13
N SER A 251 3.94 -21.43 -8.41
CA SER A 251 3.73 -22.35 -9.53
C SER A 251 3.96 -21.71 -10.89
N ARG A 252 3.65 -20.42 -11.07
CA ARG A 252 3.93 -19.69 -12.32
C ARG A 252 5.42 -19.46 -12.49
N ARG A 253 6.11 -19.05 -11.43
CA ARG A 253 7.56 -18.88 -11.42
C ARG A 253 8.30 -20.15 -11.81
N ARG A 254 7.93 -21.30 -11.24
CA ARG A 254 8.54 -22.60 -11.58
C ARG A 254 8.36 -23.04 -13.03
N LYS A 255 7.34 -22.55 -13.75
CA LYS A 255 7.12 -22.91 -15.17
C LYS A 255 8.01 -22.08 -16.12
N GLN A 256 8.69 -21.07 -15.61
CA GLN A 256 9.55 -20.16 -16.38
C GLN A 256 11.03 -20.56 -16.31
N HIS A 257 11.40 -21.35 -15.30
CA HIS A 257 12.68 -22.04 -15.19
C HIS A 257 12.57 -23.46 -15.74
#